data_AF-A0AAV8Z8W9-F1
#
_entry.id   AF-A0AAV8Z8W9-F1
#
_cell.length_a   1.000
_cell.length_b   1.000
_cell.length_c   1.000
_cell.angle_alpha   90.00
_cell.angle_beta   90.00
_cell.angle_gamma   90.00
#
_symmetry.space_group_name_H-M   'P 1'
#
loop_
_entity.id
_entity.type
_entity.pdbx_description
1 polymer ?
#
loop_
_entity_poly.entity_id
_entity_poly.type
_entity_poly.pdbx_seq_one_letter_code
_entity_poly.pdbx_strand_id
1 'polypeptide(L)'
;MSMILHLSHELGHSFGSDHDTTPPCAGYMMASHTPTDNRRKRFIFSSCSKRSIVKTVVSKGHCFESYENPFCGNEVTEKGVFSCVQKRQFCDDTTPLVEKPSSKKERTATAVPQETVNFSTCAAYRKAKETLAK
;
A
#
# COMPACT_ATOMS: atom_id res chain seq x y z
N MET A 1 13.73 -19.20 -0.45
CA MET A 1 13.50 -17.97 -1.25
C MET A 1 13.52 -16.77 -0.30
N SER A 2 14.03 -15.59 -0.70
CA SER A 2 13.90 -14.37 0.13
C SER A 2 12.41 -14.02 0.35
N MET A 3 12.04 -13.41 1.48
CA MET A 3 10.66 -13.01 1.79
C MET A 3 10.03 -12.19 0.65
N ILE A 4 10.79 -11.24 0.08
CA ILE A 4 10.34 -10.39 -1.04
C ILE A 4 10.03 -11.22 -2.29
N LEU A 5 10.86 -12.24 -2.56
CA LEU A 5 10.65 -13.12 -3.71
C LEU A 5 9.44 -14.02 -3.52
N HIS A 6 9.20 -14.51 -2.30
CA HIS A 6 8.02 -15.32 -2.02
C HIS A 6 6.74 -14.48 -2.09
N LEU A 7 6.73 -13.29 -1.50
CA LEU A 7 5.62 -12.36 -1.65
C LEU A 7 5.33 -12.03 -3.12
N SER A 8 6.38 -11.78 -3.92
CA SER A 8 6.22 -11.50 -5.35
C SER A 8 5.67 -12.71 -6.13
N HIS A 9 6.05 -13.93 -5.72
CA HIS A 9 5.54 -15.18 -6.29
C HIS A 9 4.05 -15.36 -6.02
N GLU A 10 3.62 -15.22 -4.76
CA GLU A 10 2.19 -15.32 -4.40
C GLU A 10 1.35 -14.18 -5.01
N LEU A 11 1.93 -12.99 -5.12
CA LEU A 11 1.31 -11.91 -5.88
C LEU A 11 1.14 -12.31 -7.35
N GLY A 12 2.15 -12.95 -7.97
CA GLY A 12 2.05 -13.50 -9.32
C GLY A 12 0.87 -14.47 -9.50
N HIS A 13 0.60 -15.33 -8.52
CA HIS A 13 -0.58 -16.19 -8.50
C HIS A 13 -1.89 -15.40 -8.40
N SER A 14 -1.92 -14.33 -7.59
CA SER A 14 -3.08 -13.43 -7.51
C SER A 14 -3.39 -12.74 -8.85
N PHE A 15 -2.36 -12.52 -9.68
CA PHE A 15 -2.48 -12.05 -11.06
C PHE A 15 -2.70 -13.19 -12.09
N GLY A 16 -2.97 -14.42 -11.64
CA GLY A 16 -3.33 -15.55 -12.49
C GLY A 16 -2.16 -16.18 -13.26
N SER A 17 -0.92 -15.98 -12.82
CA SER A 17 0.21 -16.76 -13.33
C SER A 17 0.29 -18.10 -12.60
N ASP A 18 0.34 -19.20 -13.35
CA ASP A 18 0.71 -20.51 -12.82
C ASP A 18 2.23 -20.65 -12.72
N HIS A 19 2.66 -21.81 -12.20
CA HIS A 19 4.07 -22.17 -12.16
C HIS A 19 4.69 -22.29 -13.56
N ASP A 20 5.92 -21.80 -13.70
CA ASP A 20 6.73 -21.93 -14.90
C ASP A 20 7.33 -23.35 -15.03
N THR A 21 6.56 -24.30 -15.56
CA THR A 21 6.99 -25.71 -15.71
C THR A 21 7.63 -26.04 -17.05
N THR A 22 7.41 -25.20 -18.07
CA THR A 22 7.91 -25.46 -19.42
C THR A 22 9.36 -24.99 -19.60
N PRO A 23 10.20 -25.69 -20.40
CA PRO A 23 11.60 -25.32 -20.62
C PRO A 23 11.87 -23.85 -20.96
N PRO A 24 11.08 -23.15 -21.82
CA PRO A 24 11.35 -21.74 -22.13
C PRO A 24 11.08 -20.78 -20.96
N CYS A 25 10.35 -21.22 -19.94
CA CYS A 25 9.91 -20.38 -18.82
C CYS A 25 10.47 -20.84 -17.48
N ALA A 26 11.08 -22.02 -17.39
CA ALA A 26 11.63 -22.59 -16.17
C ALA A 26 12.74 -21.73 -15.53
N GLY A 27 12.76 -21.71 -14.19
CA GLY A 27 13.79 -21.03 -13.39
C GLY A 27 13.62 -19.52 -13.23
N TYR A 28 12.46 -18.98 -13.61
CA TYR A 28 12.06 -17.59 -13.37
C TYR A 28 11.29 -17.46 -12.04
N MET A 29 10.77 -16.25 -11.74
CA MET A 29 10.08 -15.94 -10.49
C MET A 29 8.93 -16.90 -10.13
N MET A 30 8.24 -17.49 -11.11
CA MET A 30 7.13 -18.43 -10.89
C MET A 30 7.57 -19.90 -10.92
N ALA A 31 8.85 -20.21 -10.71
CA ALA A 31 9.26 -21.60 -10.54
C ALA A 31 8.57 -22.26 -9.33
N SER A 32 8.13 -23.51 -9.46
CA SER A 32 7.41 -24.27 -8.41
C SER A 32 8.26 -24.58 -7.16
N HIS A 33 9.57 -24.45 -7.27
CA HIS A 33 10.52 -24.68 -6.19
C HIS A 33 11.54 -23.56 -6.18
N THR A 34 12.09 -23.25 -4.99
CA THR A 34 13.22 -22.33 -4.90
C THR A 34 14.37 -22.90 -5.73
N PRO A 35 14.81 -22.25 -6.82
CA PRO A 35 15.94 -22.73 -7.58
C PRO A 35 17.16 -22.76 -6.65
N THR A 36 17.95 -23.83 -6.68
CA THR A 36 19.15 -23.99 -5.82
C THR A 36 20.22 -22.92 -6.08
N ASP A 37 20.10 -22.23 -7.19
CA ASP A 37 21.06 -21.30 -7.72
C ASP A 37 20.56 -19.84 -7.59
N ASN A 38 21.48 -18.91 -7.35
CA ASN A 38 21.19 -17.49 -7.12
C ASN A 38 21.16 -16.66 -8.42
N ARG A 39 20.57 -17.19 -9.50
CA ARG A 39 20.45 -16.49 -10.78
C ARG A 39 19.53 -15.27 -10.70
N ARG A 40 19.89 -14.25 -11.48
CA ARG A 40 19.07 -13.04 -11.76
C ARG A 40 17.65 -13.37 -12.26
N LYS A 41 17.44 -14.55 -12.85
CA LYS A 41 16.13 -15.00 -13.36
C LYS A 41 15.04 -15.04 -12.28
N ARG A 42 15.39 -15.28 -11.01
CA ARG A 42 14.43 -15.34 -9.89
C ARG A 42 13.79 -13.99 -9.56
N PHE A 43 14.37 -12.89 -10.05
CA PHE A 43 13.87 -11.53 -9.84
C PHE A 43 12.98 -11.04 -11.00
N ILE A 44 12.70 -11.90 -11.99
CA ILE A 44 11.99 -11.51 -13.22
C ILE A 44 10.92 -12.55 -13.53
N PHE A 45 9.73 -12.11 -13.94
CA PHE A 45 8.70 -12.97 -14.50
C PHE A 45 9.10 -13.51 -15.89
N SER A 46 8.79 -14.77 -16.16
CA SER A 46 9.02 -15.38 -17.48
C SER A 46 8.10 -14.76 -18.54
N SER A 47 8.35 -15.08 -19.82
CA SER A 47 7.40 -14.69 -20.88
C SER A 47 6.03 -15.38 -20.72
N CYS A 48 5.99 -16.58 -20.15
CA CYS A 48 4.75 -17.30 -19.86
C CYS A 48 3.95 -16.59 -18.78
N SER A 49 4.57 -16.28 -17.64
CA SER A 49 3.92 -15.59 -16.52
C SER A 49 3.37 -14.24 -16.96
N LYS A 50 4.16 -13.45 -17.71
CA LYS A 50 3.73 -12.13 -18.22
C LYS A 50 2.48 -12.23 -19.10
N ARG A 51 2.38 -13.23 -19.97
CA ARG A 51 1.20 -13.44 -20.82
C ARG A 51 -0.05 -13.72 -19.97
N SER A 52 0.08 -14.60 -18.97
CA SER A 52 -1.04 -14.91 -18.06
C SER A 52 -1.45 -13.70 -17.23
N ILE A 53 -0.49 -12.95 -16.68
CA ILE A 53 -0.74 -11.72 -15.92
C ILE A 53 -1.50 -10.70 -16.77
N VAL A 54 -1.03 -10.42 -17.99
CA VAL A 54 -1.72 -9.47 -18.89
C VAL A 54 -3.14 -9.93 -19.20
N LYS A 55 -3.36 -11.22 -19.48
CA LYS A 55 -4.70 -11.77 -19.71
C LYS A 55 -5.61 -11.57 -18.49
N THR A 56 -5.11 -11.78 -17.28
CA THR A 56 -5.87 -11.57 -16.05
C THR A 56 -6.17 -10.10 -15.83
N VAL A 57 -5.20 -9.19 -16.00
CA VAL A 57 -5.40 -7.75 -15.85
C VAL A 57 -6.45 -7.24 -16.84
N VAL A 58 -6.40 -7.67 -18.11
CA VAL A 58 -7.37 -7.26 -19.13
C VAL A 58 -8.79 -7.78 -18.80
N SER A 59 -8.91 -8.99 -18.24
CA SER A 59 -10.22 -9.60 -17.96
C SER A 59 -10.81 -9.23 -16.60
N LYS A 60 -9.98 -8.97 -15.58
CA LYS A 60 -10.39 -8.79 -14.18
C LYS A 60 -9.94 -7.47 -13.55
N GLY A 61 -9.16 -6.64 -14.25
CA GLY A 61 -8.62 -5.38 -13.74
C GLY A 61 -9.63 -4.23 -13.61
N HIS A 62 -10.94 -4.50 -13.57
CA HIS A 62 -11.97 -3.48 -13.47
C HIS A 62 -11.97 -2.73 -12.12
N CYS A 63 -11.30 -3.27 -11.11
CA CYS A 63 -11.09 -2.62 -9.80
C CYS A 63 -9.79 -1.80 -9.72
N PHE A 64 -9.01 -1.73 -10.81
CA PHE A 64 -7.82 -0.88 -10.82
C PHE A 64 -8.21 0.58 -10.99
N GLU A 65 -7.64 1.42 -10.15
CA GLU A 65 -7.77 2.87 -10.23
C GLU A 65 -6.52 3.43 -10.94
N SER A 66 -6.71 4.46 -11.77
CA SER A 66 -5.58 5.22 -12.31
C SER A 66 -4.81 5.85 -11.15
N TYR A 67 -3.47 5.76 -11.18
CA TYR A 67 -2.65 6.45 -10.19
C TYR A 67 -2.67 7.94 -10.49
N GLU A 68 -3.42 8.70 -9.71
CA GLU A 68 -3.53 10.16 -9.86
C GLU A 68 -2.68 10.90 -8.83
N ASN A 69 -2.72 10.46 -7.58
CA ASN A 69 -2.06 11.12 -6.46
C ASN A 69 -1.62 10.09 -5.40
N PRO A 70 -0.63 10.45 -4.57
CA PRO A 70 -0.31 9.70 -3.36
C PRO A 70 -1.52 9.45 -2.45
N PHE A 71 -1.54 8.30 -1.78
CA PHE A 71 -2.62 7.89 -0.90
C PHE A 71 -2.32 8.22 0.56
N CYS A 72 -3.07 9.18 1.11
CA CYS A 72 -2.98 9.55 2.52
C CYS A 72 -3.65 8.50 3.43
N GLY A 73 -2.95 8.01 4.46
CA GLY A 73 -3.51 7.15 5.50
C GLY A 73 -3.25 5.64 5.36
N ASN A 74 -2.38 5.24 4.43
CA ASN A 74 -1.86 3.87 4.31
C ASN A 74 -0.54 3.66 5.09
N GLU A 75 -0.10 4.65 5.89
CA GLU A 75 1.16 4.63 6.65
C GLU A 75 2.43 4.50 5.77
N VAL A 76 2.33 4.78 4.45
CA VAL A 76 3.47 4.80 3.52
C VAL A 76 3.84 6.25 3.19
N THR A 77 5.11 6.61 3.39
CA THR A 77 5.62 7.92 2.98
C THR A 77 5.86 7.96 1.48
N GLU A 78 5.02 8.71 0.75
CA GLU A 78 5.12 8.90 -0.69
C GLU A 78 5.74 10.26 -1.06
N LYS A 79 6.36 10.35 -2.24
CA LYS A 79 6.97 11.60 -2.71
C LYS A 79 5.91 12.69 -2.90
N GLY A 80 6.18 13.88 -2.37
CA GLY A 80 5.31 15.04 -2.53
C GLY A 80 4.22 15.19 -1.47
N VAL A 81 4.16 14.31 -0.46
CA VAL A 81 3.20 14.39 0.65
C VAL A 81 3.93 14.69 1.95
N PHE A 82 3.48 15.71 2.69
CA PHE A 82 3.84 15.84 4.10
C PHE A 82 3.16 14.69 4.85
N SER A 83 3.96 13.93 5.62
CA SER A 83 3.55 12.89 6.58
C SER A 83 2.03 12.83 6.81
N CYS A 84 1.36 11.99 6.04
CA CYS A 84 -0.07 11.71 6.17
C CYS A 84 -0.31 10.84 7.41
N VAL A 85 -0.25 11.46 8.59
CA VAL A 85 -0.52 10.76 9.85
C VAL A 85 -2.01 10.43 9.87
N GLN A 86 -2.33 9.14 9.82
CA GLN A 86 -3.66 8.62 10.13
C GLN A 86 -4.08 9.26 11.47
N LYS A 87 -5.22 9.96 11.53
CA LYS A 87 -5.89 10.28 12.82
C LYS A 87 -6.28 8.95 13.50
N ARG A 88 -5.31 8.20 14.03
CA ARG A 88 -5.58 7.46 15.25
C ARG A 88 -5.70 8.52 16.32
N GLN A 89 -6.73 8.38 17.14
CA GLN A 89 -7.01 9.13 18.34
C GLN A 89 -5.79 9.13 19.29
N PHE A 90 -4.72 9.82 18.93
CA PHE A 90 -3.54 9.99 19.76
C PHE A 90 -3.41 11.48 19.96
N CYS A 91 -3.86 11.94 21.11
CA CYS A 91 -3.52 13.26 21.61
C CYS A 91 -2.04 13.20 22.02
N ASP A 92 -1.15 13.18 21.03
CA ASP A 92 0.27 13.49 21.24
C ASP A 92 0.47 14.96 20.90
N ASP A 93 1.00 15.73 21.85
CA ASP A 93 1.14 17.18 21.74
C ASP A 93 2.23 17.61 20.73
N THR A 94 2.80 16.68 19.96
CA THR A 94 3.99 16.90 19.12
C THR A 94 3.79 16.79 17.61
N THR A 95 2.60 16.43 17.11
CA THR A 95 2.38 16.26 15.65
C THR A 95 1.37 17.26 15.08
N PRO A 96 1.75 18.05 14.04
CA PRO A 96 0.81 18.92 13.34
C PRO A 96 -0.32 18.09 12.71
N LEU A 97 -1.56 18.39 13.07
CA LEU A 97 -2.75 17.68 12.60
C LEU A 97 -3.06 18.09 11.16
N VAL A 98 -3.01 17.14 10.22
CA VAL A 98 -3.50 17.33 8.85
C VAL A 98 -5.00 16.98 8.82
N GLU A 99 -5.85 17.87 8.31
CA GLU A 99 -7.28 17.60 8.17
C GLU A 99 -7.56 16.61 7.04
N LYS A 100 -8.58 15.76 7.24
CA LYS A 100 -9.06 14.86 6.19
C LYS A 100 -9.75 15.69 5.12
N PRO A 101 -9.56 15.38 3.83
CA PRO A 101 -10.42 15.92 2.80
C PRO A 101 -11.87 15.46 2.99
N SER A 102 -12.81 16.39 2.84
CA SER A 102 -14.23 16.18 3.17
C SER A 102 -14.99 15.37 2.12
N SER A 103 -14.36 15.02 0.99
CA SER A 103 -15.02 14.31 -0.10
C SER A 103 -14.14 13.27 -0.78
N LYS A 104 -14.79 12.27 -1.39
CA LYS A 104 -14.14 11.23 -2.22
C LYS A 104 -13.34 11.80 -3.41
N LYS A 105 -13.51 13.09 -3.72
CA LYS A 105 -12.91 13.80 -4.86
C LYS A 105 -11.61 14.54 -4.52
N GLU A 106 -11.20 14.48 -3.26
CA GLU A 106 -10.17 15.36 -2.71
C GLU A 106 -9.09 14.50 -2.05
N ARG A 107 -8.64 13.40 -2.67
CA ARG A 107 -7.58 12.52 -2.13
C ARG A 107 -6.17 13.15 -2.19
N THR A 108 -6.10 14.48 -2.25
CA THR A 108 -4.86 15.24 -2.36
C THR A 108 -4.63 15.94 -1.03
N ALA A 109 -3.60 15.54 -0.29
CA ALA A 109 -3.18 16.27 0.90
C ALA A 109 -2.61 17.63 0.45
N THR A 110 -3.42 18.67 0.50
CA THR A 110 -2.93 20.05 0.41
C THR A 110 -2.44 20.46 1.80
N ALA A 111 -1.28 21.11 1.87
CA ALA A 111 -0.81 21.68 3.13
C ALA A 111 -1.82 22.74 3.60
N VAL A 112 -2.52 22.47 4.69
CA VAL A 112 -3.43 23.45 5.31
C VAL A 112 -2.60 24.35 6.23
N PRO A 113 -2.67 25.69 6.11
CA PRO A 113 -2.08 26.61 7.08
C PRO A 113 -2.65 26.35 8.48
N GLN A 114 -1.82 26.45 9.52
CA GLN A 114 -2.12 26.01 10.90
C GLN A 114 -3.29 26.72 11.62
N GLU A 115 -4.01 27.64 10.97
CA GLU A 115 -4.89 28.59 11.66
C GLU A 115 -6.36 28.17 11.83
N THR A 116 -6.80 26.98 11.38
CA THR A 116 -8.25 26.63 11.44
C THR A 116 -8.63 25.39 12.25
N VAL A 117 -7.72 24.77 13.00
CA VAL A 117 -8.04 23.53 13.73
C VAL A 117 -8.87 23.82 14.99
N ASN A 118 -10.15 23.44 14.96
CA ASN A 118 -11.10 23.66 16.04
C ASN A 118 -10.85 22.70 17.23
N PHE A 119 -10.39 23.24 18.35
CA PHE A 119 -9.88 22.53 19.55
C PHE A 119 -10.95 21.76 20.39
N SER A 120 -12.22 21.75 19.98
CA SER A 120 -13.32 21.32 20.84
C SER A 120 -13.34 19.82 21.17
N THR A 121 -12.84 18.96 20.29
CA THR A 121 -12.91 17.49 20.48
C THR A 121 -11.85 16.92 21.42
N CYS A 122 -10.65 17.51 21.48
CA CYS A 122 -9.58 17.05 22.38
C CYS A 122 -9.81 17.50 23.84
N ALA A 123 -10.39 18.69 24.03
CA ALA A 123 -10.78 19.17 25.35
C ALA A 123 -11.87 18.29 25.99
N ALA A 124 -12.86 17.86 25.20
CA ALA A 124 -13.90 16.94 25.66
C ALA A 124 -13.33 15.56 26.05
N TYR A 125 -12.36 15.04 25.28
CA TYR A 125 -11.71 13.76 25.57
C TYR A 125 -10.83 13.80 26.83
N ARG A 126 -10.07 14.89 27.06
CA ARG A 126 -9.28 15.07 28.30
C ARG A 126 -10.19 15.10 29.55
N LYS A 127 -11.29 15.85 29.48
CA LYS A 127 -12.26 15.96 30.57
C LYS A 127 -12.93 14.61 30.90
N ALA A 128 -13.25 13.81 29.88
CA ALA A 128 -13.78 12.46 30.07
C ALA A 128 -12.78 11.53 30.78
N LYS A 129 -11.49 11.61 30.41
CA LYS A 129 -10.43 10.75 30.98
C LYS A 129 -10.14 11.08 32.45
N GLU A 130 -10.17 12.37 32.83
CA GLU A 130 -10.03 12.82 34.23
C GLU A 130 -11.20 12.39 35.12
N THR A 131 -12.39 12.23 34.54
CA THR A 131 -13.60 11.81 35.28
C THR A 131 -13.64 10.30 35.50
N LEU A 132 -12.98 9.51 34.65
CA LEU A 132 -12.85 8.05 34.74
C LEU A 132 -11.68 7.59 35.63
N ALA A 133 -10.82 8.51 36.08
CA ALA A 133 -9.65 8.23 36.91
C ALA A 133 -9.89 8.52 38.42
N LYS A 134 -11.14 8.72 38.82
CA LYS A 134 -11.60 8.80 40.22
C LYS A 134 -12.49 7.61 40.52
#